data_AF-A0A3D4TMG9-F1
#
_entry.id   AF-A0A3D4TMG9-F1
#
_cell.length_a   1.000
_cell.length_b   1.000
_cell.length_c   1.000
_cell.angle_alpha   90.00
_cell.angle_beta   90.00
_cell.angle_gamma   90.00
#
_symmetry.space_group_name_H-M   'P 1'
#
loop_
_entity.id
_entity.type
_entity.pdbx_description
1 polymer ?
#
loop_
_entity_poly.entity_id
_entity_poly.type
_entity_poly.pdbx_seq_one_letter_code
_entity_poly.pdbx_strand_id
1 'polypeptide(L)' 'MIAAHIRRIRLLADAYQLKWLIDQHLVLRQSITELSTSELRSLLLEMEEAREAIMEGLPLEQTGLIKNMAHVFPKP' A
#
# COMPACT_ATOMS: atom_id res chain seq x y z
N MET A 1 -6.30 -11.48 13.59
CA MET A 1 -6.04 -10.07 13.25
C MET A 1 -5.33 -9.90 11.90
N ILE A 2 -4.22 -10.58 11.63
CA ILE A 2 -3.47 -10.48 10.34
C ILE A 2 -4.34 -10.77 9.10
N ALA A 3 -5.09 -11.87 9.12
CA ALA A 3 -5.96 -12.25 7.99
C ALA A 3 -7.03 -11.19 7.66
N ALA A 4 -7.54 -10.46 8.67
CA ALA A 4 -8.50 -9.39 8.46
C ALA A 4 -7.87 -8.17 7.74
N HIS A 5 -6.62 -7.82 8.09
CA HIS A 5 -5.88 -6.75 7.40
C HIS A 5 -5.65 -7.11 5.94
N ILE A 6 -5.14 -8.32 5.66
CA ILE A 6 -4.89 -8.77 4.28
C ILE A 6 -6.18 -8.77 3.45
N ARG A 7 -7.29 -9.24 4.02
CA ARG A 7 -8.59 -9.22 3.33
C ARG A 7 -9.04 -7.80 3.00
N ARG A 8 -8.90 -6.86 3.95
CA ARG A 8 -9.26 -5.46 3.72
C ARG A 8 -8.36 -4.79 2.69
N ILE A 9 -7.05 -5.02 2.76
CA ILE A 9 -6.08 -4.50 1.79
C ILE A 9 -6.41 -4.99 0.38
N ARG A 10 -6.70 -6.29 0.20
CA ARG A 10 -7.12 -6.83 -1.11
C ARG A 10 -8.40 -6.18 -1.63
N LEU A 11 -9.41 -6.03 -0.76
CA LEU A 11 -10.66 -5.37 -1.13
C LEU A 11 -10.44 -3.92 -1.59
N LEU A 12 -9.60 -3.16 -0.86
CA LEU A 12 -9.27 -1.78 -1.24
C LEU A 12 -8.48 -1.71 -2.54
N ALA A 13 -7.53 -2.63 -2.75
CA ALA A 13 -6.74 -2.70 -3.97
C ALA A 13 -7.62 -2.92 -5.20
N ASP A 14 -8.58 -3.84 -5.11
CA ASP A 14 -9.46 -4.17 -6.23
C ASP A 14 -10.50 -3.06 -6.47
N ALA A 15 -11.10 -2.51 -5.40
CA ALA A 15 -12.17 -1.51 -5.53
C ALA A 15 -11.68 -0.13 -5.96
N TYR A 16 -10.44 0.25 -5.59
CA TYR A 16 -9.89 1.59 -5.81
C TYR A 16 -8.65 1.58 -6.71
N GLN A 17 -8.33 0.45 -7.36
CA GLN A 17 -7.17 0.27 -8.22
C GLN A 17 -5.82 0.57 -7.51
N LEU A 18 -5.74 0.29 -6.21
CA LEU A 18 -4.58 0.60 -5.35
C LEU A 18 -3.53 -0.52 -5.31
N LYS A 19 -3.50 -1.43 -6.29
CA LYS A 19 -2.51 -2.52 -6.31
C LYS A 19 -1.07 -1.98 -6.28
N TRP A 20 -0.83 -0.80 -6.87
CA TRP A 20 0.46 -0.14 -6.86
C TRP A 20 1.00 0.07 -5.43
N LEU A 21 0.15 0.42 -4.45
CA LEU A 21 0.58 0.56 -3.05
C LEU A 21 1.13 -0.74 -2.47
N ILE A 22 0.48 -1.86 -2.76
CA ILE A 22 0.96 -3.18 -2.35
C ILE A 22 2.33 -3.44 -2.98
N ASP A 23 2.48 -3.16 -4.27
CA ASP A 23 3.71 -3.40 -5.02
C ASP A 23 4.89 -2.58 -4.43
N GLN A 24 4.65 -1.35 -3.95
CA GLN A 24 5.66 -0.54 -3.25
C GLN A 24 6.17 -1.17 -1.93
N HIS A 25 5.32 -1.93 -1.22
CA HIS A 25 5.72 -2.64 0.01
C HIS A 25 6.35 -4.01 -0.26
N LEU A 26 6.21 -4.50 -1.49
CA LEU A 26 6.68 -5.81 -1.94
C LEU A 26 7.90 -5.76 -2.86
N VAL A 27 8.58 -4.61 -3.02
CA VAL A 27 9.75 -4.48 -3.93
C VAL A 27 10.79 -5.59 -3.75
N LEU A 28 11.03 -6.04 -2.52
CA LEU A 28 11.97 -7.12 -2.17
C LEU A 28 11.29 -8.39 -1.63
N ARG A 29 9.97 -8.54 -1.82
CA ARG A 29 9.15 -9.61 -1.23
C ARG A 29 8.22 -10.23 -2.26
N GLN A 30 7.89 -11.50 -2.11
CA GLN A 30 7.03 -12.18 -3.09
C GLN A 30 5.54 -12.04 -2.76
N SER A 31 5.20 -11.84 -1.49
CA SER A 31 3.81 -11.86 -1.03
C SER A 31 3.53 -10.90 0.12
N ILE A 32 2.30 -10.37 0.15
CA ILE A 32 1.76 -9.60 1.28
C ILE A 32 1.75 -10.39 2.59
N THR A 33 1.76 -11.72 2.53
CA THR A 33 1.85 -12.59 3.71
C THR A 33 3.22 -12.58 4.37
N GLU A 34 4.26 -12.08 3.70
CA GLU A 34 5.61 -11.91 4.23
C GLU A 34 5.78 -10.60 5.01
N LEU A 35 4.79 -9.70 4.94
CA LEU A 35 4.78 -8.48 5.74
C LEU A 35 4.50 -8.81 7.20
N SER A 36 5.28 -8.20 8.09
CA SER A 36 5.03 -8.22 9.52
C SER A 36 3.68 -7.56 9.86
N THR A 37 3.15 -7.83 11.05
CA THR A 37 1.89 -7.21 11.52
C THR A 37 1.95 -5.68 11.49
N SER A 38 3.09 -5.08 11.84
CA SER A 38 3.28 -3.63 11.79
C SER A 38 3.26 -3.10 10.36
N GLU A 39 3.91 -3.80 9.43
CA GLU A 39 3.92 -3.41 8.02
C GLU A 39 2.53 -3.54 7.38
N LEU A 40 1.79 -4.61 7.71
CA LEU A 40 0.40 -4.77 7.29
C LEU A 40 -0.51 -3.66 7.83
N ARG A 41 -0.27 -3.21 9.07
CA ARG A 41 -1.02 -2.10 9.66
C ARG A 41 -0.69 -0.79 8.97
N SER A 42 0.59 -0.51 8.71
CA SER A 42 1.02 0.67 7.96
C SER A 42 0.45 0.68 6.55
N LEU A 43 0.56 -0.44 5.82
CA LEU A 43 -0.03 -0.57 4.48
C LEU A 43 -1.55 -0.36 4.52
N LEU A 44 -2.25 -0.92 5.51
CA LEU A 44 -3.69 -0.70 5.63
C LEU A 44 -4.04 0.77 5.85
N LEU A 45 -3.28 1.51 6.66
CA LEU A 45 -3.48 2.94 6.86
C LEU A 45 -3.26 3.73 5.56
N GLU A 46 -2.15 3.47 4.86
CA GLU A 46 -1.86 4.08 3.54
C GLU A 46 -2.99 3.80 2.52
N MET A 47 -3.57 2.58 2.53
CA MET A 47 -4.66 2.20 1.64
C MET A 47 -5.98 2.92 1.97
N GLU A 48 -6.28 3.14 3.25
CA GLU A 48 -7.47 3.88 3.66
C GLU A 48 -7.34 5.38 3.40
N GLU A 49 -6.13 5.94 3.52
CA GLU A 49 -5.82 7.32 3.14
C GLU A 49 -5.98 7.54 1.63
N ALA A 50 -5.43 6.63 0.80
CA ALA A 50 -5.64 6.68 -0.64
C ALA A 50 -7.13 6.55 -1.02
N ARG A 51 -7.88 5.70 -0.30
CA ARG A 51 -9.34 5.57 -0.48
C ARG A 51 -10.05 6.89 -0.22
N GLU A 52 -9.70 7.58 0.87
CA GLU A 52 -10.30 8.87 1.24
C GLU A 52 -9.99 9.93 0.19
N ALA A 53 -8.73 10.05 -0.24
CA ALA A 53 -8.35 10.96 -1.32
C ALA A 53 -9.14 10.73 -2.61
N ILE A 54 -9.32 9.46 -3.02
CA ILE A 54 -10.14 9.12 -4.21
C ILE A 54 -11.60 9.53 -4.02
N MET A 55 -12.18 9.30 -2.84
CA MET A 55 -13.56 9.68 -2.55
C MET A 55 -13.76 11.20 -2.52
N GLU A 56 -12.75 11.95 -2.11
CA GLU A 56 -12.75 13.41 -2.10
C GLU A 56 -12.38 14.02 -3.46
N GLY A 57 -12.01 13.20 -4.45
CA GLY A 57 -11.56 13.67 -5.77
C GLY A 57 -10.18 14.33 -5.73
N LEU A 58 -9.37 14.03 -4.71
CA LEU A 58 -8.01 14.54 -4.56
C LEU A 58 -7.03 13.70 -5.39
N PRO A 59 -6.06 14.33 -6.08
CA PRO A 59 -4.99 13.62 -6.76
C PRO A 59 -4.11 12.85 -5.77
N LEU A 60 -3.80 11.58 -6.08
CA LEU A 60 -2.98 10.72 -5.21
C LEU A 60 -1.55 11.23 -5.06
N GLU A 61 -1.03 12.00 -6.02
CA GLU A 61 0.29 12.63 -5.97
C GLU A 61 0.42 13.60 -4.79
N GLN A 62 -0.69 14.15 -4.29
CA GLN A 62 -0.71 15.09 -3.16
C GLN A 62 -0.71 14.41 -1.80
N THR A 63 -0.97 13.09 -1.75
CA THR A 63 -1.04 12.31 -0.49
C THR A 63 0.34 11.95 0.06
N GLY A 64 1.41 12.09 -0.73
CA GLY A 64 2.75 11.63 -0.33
C GLY A 64 2.92 10.10 -0.26
N LEU A 65 1.91 9.33 -0.68
CA LEU A 65 1.93 7.86 -0.66
C LEU A 65 2.80 7.23 -1.75
N ILE A 66 3.10 7.97 -2.82
CA ILE A 66 3.95 7.51 -3.92
C ILE A 66 5.41 7.61 -3.48
N LYS A 67 6.06 6.46 -3.28
CA LYS A 67 7.44 6.37 -2.81
C LYS A 67 8.39 6.44 -4.01
N ASN A 68 9.49 7.18 -3.85
CA ASN A 68 10.55 7.19 -4.86
C ASN A 68 11.34 5.87 -4.79
N MET A 69 11.09 4.98 -5.75
CA MET A 69 11.72 3.65 -5.80
C MET A 69 13.25 3.70 -5.97
N ALA A 70 13.83 4.80 -6.45
CA ALA A 70 15.28 4.96 -6.55
C ALA A 70 15.99 4.92 -5.18
N HIS A 71 15.24 5.15 -4.09
CA HIS A 71 15.76 5.05 -2.72
C HIS A 71 15.62 3.64 -2.12
N VAL A 72 14.86 2.74 -2.78
CA VAL A 72 14.56 1.40 -2.28
C VAL A 72 15.54 0.36 -2.83
N PHE A 73 16.11 0.60 -4.02
CA PHE A 73 17.16 -0.25 -4.55
C PHE A 73 18.50 0.04 -3.87
N PRO A 74 19.24 -1.00 -3.42
CA PRO A 74 20.62 -0.81 -2.98
C PRO A 74 21.44 -0.23 -4.14
N LYS A 75 22.28 0.77 -3.85
CA LYS A 75 23.24 1.30 -4.83
C LYS A 75 24.16 0.15 -5.31
N PRO A 76 24.51 0.11 -6.60
CA PRO A 76 25.40 -0.92 -7.15
C PRO A 76 26.78 -0.92 -6.49
#